data_AF-A0A1B2YW91-F1
#
_entry.id   AF-A0A1B2YW91-F1
#
_cell.length_a   1.000
_cell.length_b   1.000
_cell.length_c   1.000
_cell.angle_alpha   90.00
_cell.angle_beta   90.00
_cell.angle_gamma   90.00
#
_symmetry.space_group_name_H-M   'P 1'
#
loop_
_entity.id
_entity.type
_entity.pdbx_description
1 polymer ?
#
loop_
_entity_poly.entity_id
_entity_poly.type
_entity_poly.pdbx_seq_one_letter_code
_entity_poly.pdbx_strand_id
1 'polypeptide(L)'
;MNYRLFDKDVVEFIHSNLNEDISRLILKGSPFSDVTIQELAQQLIGFQKAQNKLPSWFSNSEIYFPPKLNLEQTSSEATAAYKASLFTGSRAIDLTGGFGIDDYYLSKNFKQITHCEINEELASIAAHNYNSLGAGNINVVTSDSLKYLEKTDAFYDLIYADPSRRSTSKGKVFMLKDCEPNIPDNLDLLFKKTDTVVLKTSPLLDITAGLKELNYVAEIHVVAVKNEVKELLWVLKKDSAQYSIKLVAVNLESNYATPVTLNFEAQNESFSAFAEPSMYLYEPNAALLKLGVFNWISTHYHLEKLAPNSHLYTSDKKIEFPGRVFKIKATVPYSKKEIGKLLKNKKAHITTRNFKESAPALRSKFKVLDGGDTYLFFTTLENNKSVMLNCSKLT
;
A
#
# COMPACT_ATOMS: atom_id res chain seq x y z
N MET A 1 -9.18 -26.86 10.56
CA MET A 1 -8.88 -25.98 11.71
C MET A 1 -8.87 -26.81 12.98
N ASN A 2 -7.81 -26.70 13.80
CA ASN A 2 -7.69 -27.44 15.05
C ASN A 2 -7.99 -26.50 16.24
N TYR A 3 -9.08 -26.76 16.96
CA TYR A 3 -9.53 -25.89 18.06
C TYR A 3 -8.66 -25.99 19.32
N ARG A 4 -7.85 -27.06 19.48
CA ARG A 4 -6.88 -27.18 20.60
C ARG A 4 -5.86 -26.04 20.61
N LEU A 5 -5.66 -25.35 19.49
CA LEU A 5 -4.77 -24.19 19.39
C LEU A 5 -5.20 -23.00 20.25
N PHE A 6 -6.47 -22.96 20.67
CA PHE A 6 -7.00 -21.91 21.55
C PHE A 6 -6.98 -22.29 23.03
N ASP A 7 -6.60 -23.53 23.34
CA ASP A 7 -6.47 -23.95 24.73
C ASP A 7 -5.33 -23.18 25.42
N LYS A 8 -5.55 -22.87 26.69
CA LYS A 8 -4.68 -21.96 27.45
C LYS A 8 -3.21 -22.38 27.44
N ASP A 9 -2.93 -23.67 27.59
CA ASP A 9 -1.57 -24.22 27.57
C ASP A 9 -0.88 -24.05 26.21
N VAL A 10 -1.63 -24.23 25.12
CA VAL A 10 -1.13 -24.06 23.75
C VAL A 10 -0.89 -22.57 23.42
N VAL A 11 -1.82 -21.69 23.80
CA VAL A 11 -1.65 -20.23 23.64
C VAL A 11 -0.46 -19.72 24.44
N GLU A 12 -0.29 -20.15 25.70
CA GLU A 12 0.87 -19.81 26.53
C GLU A 12 2.19 -20.30 25.91
N PHE A 13 2.19 -21.49 25.31
CA PHE A 13 3.33 -22.00 24.57
C PHE A 13 3.67 -21.12 23.36
N ILE A 14 2.69 -20.74 22.54
CA ILE A 14 2.91 -19.87 21.38
C ILE A 14 3.45 -18.50 21.83
N HIS A 15 2.83 -17.89 22.84
CA HIS A 15 3.21 -16.56 23.33
C HIS A 15 4.60 -16.52 23.98
N SER A 16 4.95 -17.55 24.75
CA SER A 16 6.29 -17.66 25.36
C SER A 16 7.40 -17.85 24.32
N ASN A 17 7.07 -18.34 23.12
CA ASN A 17 8.01 -18.57 22.02
C ASN A 17 7.94 -17.46 20.93
N LEU A 18 7.27 -16.33 21.17
CA LEU A 18 7.10 -15.25 20.16
C LEU A 18 8.40 -14.75 19.53
N ASN A 19 9.50 -14.77 20.28
CA ASN A 19 10.82 -14.30 19.80
C ASN A 19 11.76 -15.43 19.36
N GLU A 20 11.29 -16.69 19.40
CA GLU A 20 12.09 -17.85 19.04
C GLU A 20 12.20 -18.00 17.51
N ASP A 21 13.30 -18.65 17.11
CA ASP A 21 13.50 -19.03 15.71
C ASP A 21 12.61 -20.22 15.35
N ILE A 22 11.79 -20.06 14.30
CA ILE A 22 10.82 -21.09 13.88
C ILE A 22 11.51 -22.42 13.54
N SER A 23 12.69 -22.40 12.91
CA SER A 23 13.40 -23.62 12.56
C SER A 23 13.86 -24.37 13.81
N ARG A 24 14.31 -23.65 14.85
CA ARG A 24 14.62 -24.27 16.15
C ARG A 24 13.40 -24.87 16.82
N LEU A 25 12.25 -24.21 16.74
CA LEU A 25 11.00 -24.73 17.30
C LEU A 25 10.58 -26.03 16.62
N ILE A 26 10.62 -26.07 15.28
CA ILE A 26 10.24 -27.26 14.50
C ILE A 26 11.09 -28.49 14.89
N LEU A 27 12.38 -28.30 15.14
CA LEU A 27 13.30 -29.38 15.54
C LEU A 27 13.02 -29.94 16.94
N LYS A 28 12.43 -29.15 17.85
CA LYS A 28 12.07 -29.59 19.21
C LYS A 28 10.86 -30.54 19.21
N GLY A 29 10.04 -30.50 18.16
CA GLY A 29 8.77 -31.22 18.08
C GLY A 29 7.65 -30.56 18.90
N SER A 30 6.44 -31.10 18.78
CA SER A 30 5.30 -30.60 19.54
C SER A 30 5.31 -31.18 20.96
N PRO A 31 5.10 -30.35 22.01
CA PRO A 31 4.91 -30.85 23.37
C PRO A 31 3.48 -31.38 23.61
N PHE A 32 2.58 -31.26 22.64
CA PHE A 32 1.16 -31.65 22.75
C PHE A 32 0.86 -32.86 21.87
N SER A 33 0.04 -33.80 22.37
CA SER A 33 -0.37 -35.00 21.62
C SER A 33 -1.23 -34.70 20.40
N ASP A 34 -2.10 -33.69 20.51
CA ASP A 34 -3.17 -33.41 19.54
C ASP A 34 -2.95 -32.10 18.76
N VAL A 35 -1.76 -31.52 18.87
CA VAL A 35 -1.35 -30.34 18.10
C VAL A 35 -0.01 -30.65 17.46
N THR A 36 0.09 -30.52 16.15
CA THR A 36 1.33 -30.76 15.42
C THR A 36 2.29 -29.58 15.56
N ILE A 37 3.58 -29.82 15.37
CA ILE A 37 4.58 -28.74 15.41
C ILE A 37 4.41 -27.77 14.24
N GLN A 38 3.86 -28.23 13.11
CA GLN A 38 3.54 -27.41 11.95
C GLN A 38 2.40 -26.43 12.25
N GLU A 39 1.36 -26.86 12.96
CA GLU A 39 0.28 -25.98 13.41
C GLU A 39 0.79 -24.90 14.38
N LEU A 40 1.61 -25.29 15.37
CA LEU A 40 2.25 -24.34 16.30
C LEU A 40 3.13 -23.33 15.56
N ALA A 41 3.97 -23.81 14.63
CA ALA A 41 4.84 -22.95 13.83
C ALA A 41 4.04 -21.97 12.95
N GLN A 42 2.92 -22.41 12.37
CA GLN A 42 2.04 -21.54 11.59
C GLN A 42 1.43 -20.44 12.45
N GLN A 43 0.85 -20.77 13.60
CA GLN A 43 0.27 -19.77 14.49
C GLN A 43 1.34 -18.80 15.01
N LEU A 44 2.52 -19.30 15.38
CA LEU A 44 3.65 -18.46 15.82
C LEU A 44 4.09 -17.47 14.73
N ILE A 45 4.27 -17.91 13.48
CA ILE A 45 4.53 -17.01 12.34
C ILE A 45 3.42 -15.98 12.18
N GLY A 46 2.17 -16.42 12.39
CA GLY A 46 0.97 -15.61 12.43
C GLY A 46 1.10 -14.42 13.38
N PHE A 47 1.28 -14.71 14.66
CA PHE A 47 1.42 -13.71 15.71
C PHE A 47 2.65 -12.81 15.50
N GLN A 48 3.80 -13.36 15.13
CA GLN A 48 5.02 -12.57 14.85
C GLN A 48 4.79 -11.50 13.78
N LYS A 49 4.07 -11.84 12.71
CA LYS A 49 3.74 -10.89 11.63
C LYS A 49 2.62 -9.93 12.00
N ALA A 50 1.62 -10.42 12.73
CA ALA A 50 0.48 -9.63 13.16
C ALA A 50 0.89 -8.52 14.13
N GLN A 51 1.92 -8.72 14.96
CA GLN A 51 2.36 -7.77 15.99
C GLN A 51 2.43 -6.31 15.51
N ASN A 52 2.99 -6.06 14.32
CA ASN A 52 3.10 -4.71 13.76
C ASN A 52 2.03 -4.38 12.72
N LYS A 53 1.57 -5.38 11.96
CA LYS A 53 0.67 -5.19 10.81
C LYS A 53 -0.81 -5.21 11.19
N LEU A 54 -1.14 -6.01 12.20
CA LEU A 54 -2.49 -6.34 12.67
C LEU A 54 -2.55 -6.36 14.21
N PRO A 55 -2.27 -5.24 14.91
CA PRO A 55 -2.20 -5.22 16.38
C PRO A 55 -3.50 -5.65 17.08
N SER A 56 -4.67 -5.35 16.53
CA SER A 56 -5.96 -5.80 17.07
C SER A 56 -6.11 -7.32 16.97
N TRP A 57 -5.69 -7.92 15.85
CA TRP A 57 -5.68 -9.38 15.66
C TRP A 57 -4.64 -10.06 16.54
N PHE A 58 -3.45 -9.48 16.66
CA PHE A 58 -2.40 -9.97 17.55
C PHE A 58 -2.83 -10.02 19.02
N SER A 59 -3.64 -9.05 19.46
CA SER A 59 -4.09 -8.96 20.84
C SER A 59 -5.13 -10.00 21.25
N ASN A 60 -5.72 -10.72 20.29
CA ASN A 60 -6.76 -11.71 20.53
C ASN A 60 -6.20 -13.14 20.37
N SER A 61 -6.16 -13.89 21.48
CA SER A 61 -5.63 -15.25 21.52
C SER A 61 -6.49 -16.28 20.78
N GLU A 62 -7.74 -15.94 20.45
CA GLU A 62 -8.67 -16.81 19.73
C GLU A 62 -8.59 -16.63 18.20
N ILE A 63 -7.62 -15.85 17.71
CA ILE A 63 -7.36 -15.72 16.27
C ILE A 63 -6.63 -16.95 15.74
N TYR A 64 -7.17 -17.49 14.66
CA TYR A 64 -6.51 -18.51 13.85
C TYR A 64 -5.83 -17.86 12.64
N PHE A 65 -4.51 -17.97 12.57
CA PHE A 65 -3.76 -17.48 11.41
C PHE A 65 -3.73 -18.53 10.27
N PRO A 66 -3.98 -18.11 9.01
CA PRO A 66 -3.92 -18.96 7.84
C PRO A 66 -2.46 -19.24 7.45
N PRO A 67 -2.23 -20.05 6.41
CA PRO A 67 -0.91 -20.24 5.84
C PRO A 67 -0.20 -18.91 5.50
N LYS A 68 1.13 -18.96 5.52
CA LYS A 68 2.02 -17.79 5.38
C LYS A 68 1.68 -16.87 4.21
N LEU A 69 1.27 -17.43 3.07
CA LEU A 69 0.95 -16.70 1.84
C LEU A 69 -0.21 -15.71 2.05
N ASN A 70 -1.31 -16.17 2.66
CA ASN A 70 -2.50 -15.34 2.88
C ASN A 70 -2.20 -14.18 3.83
N LEU A 71 -1.37 -14.42 4.86
CA LEU A 71 -0.96 -13.39 5.80
C LEU A 71 0.00 -12.33 5.19
N GLU A 72 0.81 -12.72 4.21
CA GLU A 72 1.65 -11.77 3.47
C GLU A 72 0.80 -10.87 2.56
N GLN A 73 -0.22 -11.46 1.93
CA GLN A 73 -1.11 -10.80 0.98
C GLN A 73 -2.20 -9.95 1.65
N THR A 74 -2.53 -10.20 2.91
CA THR A 74 -3.60 -9.46 3.59
C THR A 74 -3.29 -7.97 3.77
N SER A 75 -4.33 -7.14 3.87
CA SER A 75 -4.20 -5.71 4.17
C SER A 75 -3.60 -5.48 5.57
N SER A 76 -3.01 -4.31 5.82
CA SER A 76 -2.72 -3.90 7.21
C SER A 76 -3.95 -3.27 7.85
N GLU A 77 -3.98 -3.18 9.18
CA GLU A 77 -5.07 -2.48 9.88
C GLU A 77 -5.22 -1.03 9.41
N ALA A 78 -4.10 -0.33 9.20
CA ALA A 78 -4.13 1.05 8.71
C ALA A 78 -4.80 1.16 7.34
N THR A 79 -4.47 0.29 6.37
CA THR A 79 -5.07 0.39 5.03
C THR A 79 -6.52 -0.10 5.02
N ALA A 80 -6.87 -1.12 5.82
CA ALA A 80 -8.25 -1.58 5.96
C ALA A 80 -9.15 -0.52 6.63
N ALA A 81 -8.66 0.13 7.68
CA ALA A 81 -9.37 1.24 8.35
C ALA A 81 -9.60 2.42 7.40
N TYR A 82 -8.58 2.76 6.58
CA TYR A 82 -8.72 3.81 5.58
C TYR A 82 -9.81 3.47 4.55
N LYS A 83 -9.81 2.25 3.98
CA LYS A 83 -10.87 1.81 3.05
C LYS A 83 -12.25 1.91 3.68
N ALA A 84 -12.41 1.40 4.90
CA ALA A 84 -13.68 1.45 5.61
C ALA A 84 -14.14 2.90 5.83
N SER A 85 -13.23 3.84 6.11
CA SER A 85 -13.59 5.25 6.30
C SER A 85 -14.19 5.93 5.06
N LEU A 86 -14.00 5.38 3.87
CA LEU A 86 -14.50 5.95 2.61
C LEU A 86 -15.97 5.57 2.34
N PHE A 87 -16.48 4.50 2.96
CA PHE A 87 -17.77 3.91 2.60
C PHE A 87 -18.60 3.55 3.83
N THR A 88 -19.91 3.75 3.72
CA THR A 88 -20.91 3.31 4.70
C THR A 88 -22.17 2.92 3.94
N GLY A 89 -22.97 2.03 4.52
CA GLY A 89 -24.20 1.58 3.87
C GLY A 89 -24.93 0.52 4.67
N SER A 90 -25.93 -0.09 4.06
CA SER A 90 -26.65 -1.21 4.64
C SER A 90 -25.96 -2.53 4.32
N ARG A 91 -25.61 -2.79 3.06
CA ARG A 91 -25.08 -4.08 2.59
C ARG A 91 -23.84 -3.88 1.74
N ALA A 92 -22.76 -4.58 2.06
CA ALA A 92 -21.63 -4.74 1.16
C ALA A 92 -21.34 -6.21 0.89
N ILE A 93 -20.64 -6.47 -0.21
CA ILE A 93 -20.11 -7.80 -0.54
C ILE A 93 -18.64 -7.66 -0.95
N ASP A 94 -17.78 -8.48 -0.35
CA ASP A 94 -16.40 -8.70 -0.79
C ASP A 94 -16.37 -9.95 -1.66
N LEU A 95 -16.00 -9.78 -2.93
CA LEU A 95 -15.95 -10.84 -3.93
C LEU A 95 -14.74 -11.76 -3.80
N THR A 96 -13.81 -11.42 -2.91
CA THR A 96 -12.49 -12.04 -2.81
C THR A 96 -12.18 -12.54 -1.42
N GLY A 97 -12.73 -11.90 -0.37
CA GLY A 97 -12.73 -12.34 1.01
C GLY A 97 -11.35 -12.50 1.63
N GLY A 98 -10.66 -13.59 1.31
CA GLY A 98 -9.33 -13.90 1.81
C GLY A 98 -9.31 -14.07 3.31
N PHE A 99 -8.28 -13.51 3.96
CA PHE A 99 -8.17 -13.56 5.42
C PHE A 99 -9.19 -12.66 6.15
N GLY A 100 -9.90 -11.76 5.45
CA GLY A 100 -11.01 -11.03 6.03
C GLY A 100 -10.68 -9.72 6.77
N ILE A 101 -9.46 -9.21 6.65
CA ILE A 101 -9.08 -7.95 7.32
C ILE A 101 -9.90 -6.77 6.78
N ASP A 102 -10.04 -6.64 5.45
CA ASP A 102 -10.80 -5.54 4.85
C ASP A 102 -12.30 -5.62 5.25
N ASP A 103 -12.88 -6.82 5.23
CA ASP A 103 -14.27 -7.08 5.66
C ASP A 103 -14.53 -6.77 7.14
N TYR A 104 -13.61 -7.15 8.02
CA TYR A 104 -13.73 -6.82 9.45
C TYR A 104 -13.77 -5.30 9.69
N TYR A 105 -13.03 -4.52 8.89
CA TYR A 105 -13.09 -3.07 9.01
C TYR A 105 -14.32 -2.48 8.33
N LEU A 106 -14.74 -2.99 7.18
CA LEU A 106 -15.99 -2.59 6.52
C LEU A 106 -17.21 -2.88 7.40
N SER A 107 -17.24 -3.99 8.13
CA SER A 107 -18.36 -4.38 8.99
C SER A 107 -18.67 -3.36 10.09
N LYS A 108 -17.72 -2.50 10.45
CA LYS A 108 -17.93 -1.40 11.40
C LYS A 108 -18.84 -0.29 10.85
N ASN A 109 -18.92 -0.17 9.52
CA ASN A 109 -19.63 0.91 8.82
C ASN A 109 -20.83 0.42 8.00
N PHE A 110 -21.07 -0.90 7.97
CA PHE A 110 -22.16 -1.54 7.24
C PHE A 110 -23.00 -2.42 8.16
N LYS A 111 -24.32 -2.51 7.89
CA LYS A 111 -25.21 -3.37 8.68
C LYS A 111 -24.99 -4.85 8.41
N GLN A 112 -24.59 -5.21 7.19
CA GLN A 112 -24.30 -6.57 6.79
C GLN A 112 -23.18 -6.60 5.75
N ILE A 113 -22.23 -7.52 5.93
CA ILE A 113 -21.20 -7.85 4.93
C ILE A 113 -21.42 -9.28 4.45
N THR A 114 -21.37 -9.50 3.14
CA THR A 114 -21.22 -10.84 2.57
C THR A 114 -19.75 -11.03 2.19
N HIS A 115 -19.06 -11.99 2.82
CA HIS A 115 -17.69 -12.36 2.52
C HIS A 115 -17.71 -13.57 1.59
N CYS A 116 -17.26 -13.43 0.34
CA CYS A 116 -17.13 -14.57 -0.57
C CYS A 116 -15.68 -15.04 -0.65
N GLU A 117 -15.46 -16.32 -0.32
CA GLU A 117 -14.15 -16.97 -0.40
C GLU A 117 -14.32 -18.36 -1.03
N ILE A 118 -13.52 -18.70 -2.03
CA ILE A 118 -13.64 -19.96 -2.76
C ILE A 118 -12.95 -21.12 -2.01
N ASN A 119 -11.93 -20.81 -1.22
CA ASN A 119 -11.19 -21.77 -0.41
C ASN A 119 -11.93 -22.04 0.91
N GLU A 120 -12.46 -23.25 1.05
CA GLU A 120 -13.26 -23.66 2.21
C GLU A 120 -12.51 -23.56 3.55
N GLU A 121 -11.21 -23.87 3.57
CA GLU A 121 -10.39 -23.76 4.77
C GLU A 121 -10.22 -22.30 5.20
N LEU A 122 -9.89 -21.41 4.25
CA LEU A 122 -9.72 -19.98 4.51
C LEU A 122 -11.04 -19.32 4.90
N ALA A 123 -12.15 -19.69 4.25
CA ALA A 123 -13.50 -19.24 4.62
C ALA A 123 -13.84 -19.64 6.07
N SER A 124 -13.52 -20.89 6.46
CA SER A 124 -13.74 -21.37 7.83
C SER A 124 -12.90 -20.59 8.85
N ILE A 125 -11.64 -20.28 8.52
CA ILE A 125 -10.75 -19.45 9.34
C ILE A 125 -11.31 -18.03 9.50
N ALA A 126 -11.74 -17.40 8.40
CA ALA A 126 -12.31 -16.06 8.43
C ALA A 126 -13.59 -16.03 9.30
N ALA A 127 -14.50 -16.98 9.11
CA ALA A 127 -15.74 -17.09 9.89
C ALA A 127 -15.48 -17.22 11.40
N HIS A 128 -14.54 -18.10 11.78
CA HIS A 128 -14.11 -18.25 13.18
C HIS A 128 -13.58 -16.93 13.74
N ASN A 129 -12.67 -16.29 13.01
CA ASN A 129 -12.04 -15.07 13.47
C ASN A 129 -13.01 -13.90 13.61
N TYR A 130 -13.99 -13.77 12.71
CA TYR A 130 -15.03 -12.75 12.84
C TYR A 130 -15.84 -12.93 14.12
N ASN A 131 -16.16 -14.17 14.48
CA ASN A 131 -16.83 -14.47 15.75
C ASN A 131 -15.95 -14.08 16.95
N SER A 132 -14.67 -14.46 16.95
CA SER A 132 -13.71 -14.08 18.01
C SER A 132 -13.53 -12.55 18.15
N LEU A 133 -13.73 -11.81 17.04
CA LEU A 133 -13.64 -10.34 17.01
C LEU A 133 -14.98 -9.63 17.23
N GLY A 134 -16.06 -10.37 17.48
CA GLY A 134 -17.40 -9.81 17.69
C GLY A 134 -18.06 -9.23 16.42
N ALA A 135 -17.56 -9.56 15.23
CA ALA A 135 -18.08 -9.10 13.94
C ALA A 135 -19.20 -10.02 13.40
N GLY A 136 -20.27 -10.18 14.18
CA GLY A 136 -21.38 -11.09 13.87
C GLY A 136 -22.27 -10.66 12.69
N ASN A 137 -22.04 -9.49 12.11
CA ASN A 137 -22.74 -8.99 10.93
C ASN A 137 -22.08 -9.39 9.59
N ILE A 138 -21.01 -10.19 9.63
CA ILE A 138 -20.34 -10.72 8.45
C ILE A 138 -20.82 -12.15 8.19
N ASN A 139 -21.41 -12.36 7.01
CA ASN A 139 -21.84 -13.68 6.55
C ASN A 139 -20.84 -14.24 5.53
N VAL A 140 -20.16 -15.32 5.91
CA VAL A 140 -19.20 -16.02 5.04
C VAL A 140 -19.93 -16.97 4.09
N VAL A 141 -19.61 -16.86 2.81
CA VAL A 141 -20.14 -17.68 1.72
C VAL A 141 -18.97 -18.36 1.01
N THR A 142 -18.87 -19.68 1.17
CA THR A 142 -17.86 -20.47 0.47
C THR A 142 -18.28 -20.71 -0.98
N SER A 143 -17.96 -19.79 -1.89
CA SER A 143 -18.36 -19.89 -3.30
C SER A 143 -17.53 -19.01 -4.22
N ASP A 144 -17.62 -19.31 -5.52
CA ASP A 144 -17.25 -18.37 -6.58
C ASP A 144 -18.18 -17.16 -6.52
N SER A 145 -17.59 -15.98 -6.30
CA SER A 145 -18.33 -14.75 -6.04
C SER A 145 -19.14 -14.26 -7.25
N LEU A 146 -18.67 -14.48 -8.48
CA LEU A 146 -19.41 -14.09 -9.68
C LEU A 146 -20.64 -15.00 -9.86
N LYS A 147 -20.49 -16.31 -9.65
CA LYS A 147 -21.65 -17.25 -9.66
C LYS A 147 -22.63 -16.95 -8.53
N TYR A 148 -22.15 -16.51 -7.38
CA TYR A 148 -23.01 -16.07 -6.29
C TYR A 148 -23.81 -14.82 -6.68
N LEU A 149 -23.15 -13.81 -7.27
CA LEU A 149 -23.78 -12.58 -7.75
C LEU A 149 -24.84 -12.83 -8.83
N GLU A 150 -24.62 -13.77 -9.74
CA GLU A 150 -25.61 -14.13 -10.78
C GLU A 150 -26.92 -14.66 -10.19
N LYS A 151 -26.84 -15.39 -9.07
CA LYS A 151 -27.98 -16.09 -8.46
C LYS A 151 -28.76 -15.26 -7.43
N THR A 152 -28.11 -14.28 -6.82
CA THR A 152 -28.72 -13.48 -5.76
C THR A 152 -29.52 -12.31 -6.33
N ASP A 153 -30.72 -12.06 -5.82
CA ASP A 153 -31.48 -10.84 -6.14
C ASP A 153 -31.08 -9.62 -5.29
N ALA A 154 -30.09 -9.80 -4.41
CA ALA A 154 -29.58 -8.75 -3.56
C ALA A 154 -28.94 -7.60 -4.36
N PHE A 155 -29.30 -6.37 -3.99
CA PHE A 155 -28.55 -5.18 -4.32
C PHE A 155 -27.65 -4.78 -3.14
N TYR A 156 -26.45 -4.32 -3.43
CA TYR A 156 -25.42 -3.93 -2.47
C TYR A 156 -25.08 -2.46 -2.63
N ASP A 157 -24.94 -1.75 -1.51
CA ASP A 157 -24.45 -0.37 -1.51
C ASP A 157 -22.98 -0.31 -1.94
N LEU A 158 -22.23 -1.39 -1.73
CA LEU A 158 -20.83 -1.53 -2.11
C LEU A 158 -20.51 -2.97 -2.57
N ILE A 159 -19.87 -3.10 -3.72
CA ILE A 159 -19.11 -4.31 -4.09
C ILE A 159 -17.62 -4.01 -3.94
N TYR A 160 -16.91 -4.79 -3.14
CA TYR A 160 -15.46 -4.73 -2.98
C TYR A 160 -14.79 -5.93 -3.64
N ALA A 161 -13.60 -5.73 -4.21
CA ALA A 161 -12.79 -6.81 -4.75
C ALA A 161 -11.28 -6.52 -4.64
N ASP A 162 -10.51 -7.52 -4.23
CA ASP A 162 -9.05 -7.59 -4.24
C ASP A 162 -8.58 -8.76 -5.13
N PRO A 163 -8.76 -8.67 -6.45
CA PRO A 163 -8.57 -9.80 -7.32
C PRO A 163 -7.09 -10.18 -7.36
N SER A 164 -6.83 -11.48 -7.22
CA SER A 164 -5.48 -12.01 -7.28
C SER A 164 -5.07 -12.26 -8.73
N ARG A 165 -3.77 -12.18 -9.01
CA ARG A 165 -3.27 -12.49 -10.35
C ARG A 165 -3.38 -14.00 -10.60
N ARG A 166 -3.93 -14.40 -11.75
CA ARG A 166 -4.00 -15.83 -12.11
C ARG A 166 -2.61 -16.45 -12.14
N SER A 167 -2.46 -17.61 -11.49
CA SER A 167 -1.20 -18.35 -11.38
C SER A 167 -0.57 -18.73 -12.72
N THR A 168 -1.38 -18.80 -13.79
CA THR A 168 -0.96 -19.15 -15.15
C THR A 168 -0.43 -17.96 -15.98
N SER A 169 -0.62 -16.72 -15.52
CA SER A 169 -0.22 -15.51 -16.25
C SER A 169 1.28 -15.19 -16.07
N LYS A 170 2.11 -15.63 -17.03
CA LYS A 170 3.58 -15.45 -17.00
C LYS A 170 4.09 -14.10 -17.55
N GLY A 171 3.21 -13.10 -17.74
CA GLY A 171 3.59 -11.80 -18.31
C GLY A 171 4.38 -10.91 -17.34
N LYS A 172 5.36 -10.14 -17.85
CA LYS A 172 6.10 -9.15 -17.04
C LYS A 172 5.23 -7.94 -16.64
N VAL A 173 4.21 -7.62 -17.42
CA VAL A 173 3.29 -6.51 -17.18
C VAL A 173 2.08 -7.02 -16.39
N PHE A 174 1.67 -6.28 -15.36
CA PHE A 174 0.46 -6.57 -14.58
C PHE A 174 -0.76 -6.00 -15.33
N MET A 175 -1.74 -6.85 -15.64
CA MET A 175 -2.99 -6.48 -16.33
C MET A 175 -4.18 -6.92 -15.46
N LEU A 176 -5.23 -6.11 -15.40
CA LEU A 176 -6.41 -6.38 -14.56
C LEU A 176 -7.26 -7.51 -15.12
N LYS A 177 -7.34 -7.61 -16.45
CA LYS A 177 -7.99 -8.73 -17.14
C LYS A 177 -7.37 -10.11 -16.82
N ASP A 178 -6.10 -10.13 -16.40
CA ASP A 178 -5.39 -11.35 -16.01
C ASP A 178 -5.62 -11.72 -14.52
N CYS A 179 -6.42 -10.93 -13.80
CA CYS A 179 -6.76 -11.18 -12.41
C CYS A 179 -8.04 -12.03 -12.27
N GLU A 180 -8.26 -12.53 -11.06
CA GLU A 180 -9.39 -13.36 -10.68
C GLU A 180 -9.99 -12.85 -9.36
N PRO A 181 -11.29 -12.42 -9.36
CA PRO A 181 -12.16 -12.30 -10.53
C PRO A 181 -11.68 -11.23 -11.54
N ASN A 182 -11.99 -11.42 -12.82
CA ASN A 182 -11.71 -10.42 -13.85
C ASN A 182 -12.77 -9.32 -13.77
N ILE A 183 -12.46 -8.24 -13.05
CA ILE A 183 -13.39 -7.13 -12.86
C ILE A 183 -13.71 -6.39 -14.17
N PRO A 184 -12.73 -6.02 -15.03
CA PRO A 184 -13.01 -5.37 -16.32
C PRO A 184 -14.12 -6.04 -17.14
N ASP A 185 -14.04 -7.36 -17.32
CA ASP A 185 -14.99 -8.10 -18.18
C ASP A 185 -16.35 -8.34 -17.51
N ASN A 186 -16.47 -8.10 -16.19
CA ASN A 186 -17.67 -8.38 -15.42
C ASN A 186 -18.41 -7.11 -14.94
N LEU A 187 -17.98 -5.91 -15.34
CA LEU A 187 -18.59 -4.65 -14.90
C LEU A 187 -20.10 -4.60 -15.12
N ASP A 188 -20.61 -5.14 -16.23
CA ASP A 188 -22.05 -5.19 -16.52
C ASP A 188 -22.84 -6.03 -15.50
N LEU A 189 -22.27 -7.14 -15.03
CA LEU A 189 -22.87 -7.95 -13.97
C LEU A 189 -22.81 -7.20 -12.63
N LEU A 190 -21.65 -6.60 -12.31
CA LEU A 190 -21.45 -5.88 -11.06
C LEU A 190 -22.43 -4.69 -10.94
N PHE A 191 -22.57 -3.87 -11.99
CA PHE A 191 -23.45 -2.70 -11.98
C PHE A 191 -24.96 -3.03 -12.11
N LYS A 192 -25.32 -4.30 -12.29
CA LYS A 192 -26.71 -4.77 -12.05
C LYS A 192 -26.99 -4.97 -10.56
N LYS A 193 -25.96 -5.07 -9.72
CA LYS A 193 -26.05 -5.42 -8.29
C LYS A 193 -25.57 -4.30 -7.36
N THR A 194 -24.98 -3.23 -7.90
CA THR A 194 -24.57 -2.05 -7.15
C THR A 194 -24.46 -0.82 -8.05
N ASP A 195 -24.39 0.37 -7.46
CA ASP A 195 -23.96 1.58 -8.14
C ASP A 195 -22.48 1.93 -7.86
N THR A 196 -21.84 1.25 -6.89
CA THR A 196 -20.45 1.51 -6.49
C THR A 196 -19.64 0.22 -6.38
N VAL A 197 -18.57 0.12 -7.17
CA VAL A 197 -17.57 -0.95 -7.09
C VAL A 197 -16.25 -0.37 -6.61
N VAL A 198 -15.60 -1.01 -5.65
CA VAL A 198 -14.27 -0.65 -5.18
C VAL A 198 -13.33 -1.80 -5.47
N LEU A 199 -12.31 -1.51 -6.24
CA LEU A 199 -11.30 -2.47 -6.65
C LEU A 199 -9.96 -2.10 -6.00
N LYS A 200 -9.40 -3.00 -5.19
CA LYS A 200 -8.03 -2.91 -4.70
C LYS A 200 -7.09 -3.57 -5.69
N THR A 201 -5.94 -2.95 -5.93
CA THR A 201 -4.91 -3.52 -6.82
C THR A 201 -3.51 -3.31 -6.25
N SER A 202 -2.57 -4.11 -6.76
CA SER A 202 -1.15 -4.00 -6.44
C SER A 202 -0.62 -2.57 -6.69
N PRO A 203 0.28 -2.07 -5.83
CA PRO A 203 0.94 -0.78 -6.05
C PRO A 203 1.81 -0.77 -7.32
N LEU A 204 2.08 -1.95 -7.89
CA LEU A 204 2.82 -2.12 -9.14
C LEU A 204 1.99 -1.86 -10.40
N LEU A 205 0.65 -1.90 -10.32
CA LEU A 205 -0.21 -1.61 -11.47
C LEU A 205 0.03 -0.18 -11.95
N ASP A 206 0.32 -0.01 -13.23
CA ASP A 206 0.43 1.32 -13.83
C ASP A 206 -0.96 1.97 -13.91
N ILE A 207 -1.07 3.23 -13.50
CA ILE A 207 -2.38 3.93 -13.44
C ILE A 207 -2.94 4.12 -14.85
N THR A 208 -2.08 4.43 -15.83
CA THR A 208 -2.52 4.62 -17.22
C THR A 208 -2.99 3.29 -17.83
N ALA A 209 -2.31 2.18 -17.51
CA ALA A 209 -2.75 0.84 -17.90
C ALA A 209 -4.09 0.46 -17.26
N GLY A 210 -4.27 0.74 -15.95
CA GLY A 210 -5.53 0.51 -15.26
C GLY A 210 -6.70 1.29 -15.87
N LEU A 211 -6.49 2.58 -16.18
CA LEU A 211 -7.48 3.44 -16.84
C LEU A 211 -7.85 2.97 -18.26
N LYS A 212 -7.00 2.19 -18.93
CA LYS A 212 -7.33 1.60 -20.25
C LYS A 212 -8.19 0.34 -20.15
N GLU A 213 -8.16 -0.33 -18.99
CA GLU A 213 -8.90 -1.58 -18.77
C GLU A 213 -10.18 -1.37 -17.95
N LEU A 214 -10.26 -0.30 -17.14
CA LEU A 214 -11.42 0.00 -16.30
C LEU A 214 -12.23 1.17 -16.86
N ASN A 215 -13.51 0.91 -17.11
CA ASN A 215 -14.51 1.94 -17.34
C ASN A 215 -15.10 2.42 -16.01
N TYR A 216 -15.80 3.56 -16.05
CA TYR A 216 -16.55 4.11 -14.91
C TYR A 216 -15.71 4.51 -13.69
N VAL A 217 -14.42 4.78 -13.88
CA VAL A 217 -13.54 5.23 -12.80
C VAL A 217 -13.95 6.63 -12.35
N ALA A 218 -14.36 6.76 -11.08
CA ALA A 218 -14.70 8.03 -10.45
C ALA A 218 -13.57 8.55 -9.57
N GLU A 219 -12.92 7.66 -8.81
CA GLU A 219 -11.81 8.02 -7.92
C GLU A 219 -10.67 7.01 -8.01
N ILE A 220 -9.43 7.51 -7.90
CA ILE A 220 -8.22 6.70 -7.75
C ILE A 220 -7.51 7.15 -6.48
N HIS A 221 -7.40 6.25 -5.51
CA HIS A 221 -6.65 6.49 -4.29
C HIS A 221 -5.33 5.73 -4.34
N VAL A 222 -4.22 6.44 -4.16
CA VAL A 222 -2.92 5.84 -3.90
C VAL A 222 -2.69 5.84 -2.40
N VAL A 223 -2.65 4.65 -1.80
CA VAL A 223 -2.54 4.49 -0.35
C VAL A 223 -1.12 4.08 0.00
N ALA A 224 -0.40 4.98 0.66
CA ALA A 224 0.89 4.71 1.26
C ALA A 224 0.78 4.59 2.78
N VAL A 225 1.69 3.81 3.36
CA VAL A 225 1.91 3.73 4.82
C VAL A 225 3.39 4.00 5.06
N LYS A 226 3.72 4.93 5.95
CA LYS A 226 5.12 5.29 6.25
C LYS A 226 5.96 5.60 4.99
N ASN A 227 5.34 6.27 4.01
CA ASN A 227 5.93 6.67 2.74
C ASN A 227 6.29 5.50 1.79
N GLU A 228 5.59 4.38 1.90
CA GLU A 228 5.67 3.25 0.96
C GLU A 228 4.26 2.96 0.43
N VAL A 229 4.08 2.97 -0.91
CA VAL A 229 2.77 2.68 -1.51
C VAL A 229 2.43 1.20 -1.31
N LYS A 230 1.29 0.93 -0.67
CA LYS A 230 0.83 -0.42 -0.36
C LYS A 230 -0.21 -0.93 -1.34
N GLU A 231 -1.06 -0.05 -1.85
CA GLU A 231 -2.20 -0.44 -2.69
C GLU A 231 -2.72 0.77 -3.48
N LEU A 232 -3.42 0.47 -4.58
CA LEU A 232 -4.28 1.42 -5.27
C LEU A 232 -5.74 1.01 -5.04
N LEU A 233 -6.61 1.98 -4.82
CA LEU A 233 -8.07 1.78 -4.81
C LEU A 233 -8.68 2.50 -6.01
N TRP A 234 -9.51 1.78 -6.74
CA TRP A 234 -10.27 2.29 -7.87
C TRP A 234 -11.74 2.29 -7.46
N VAL A 235 -12.33 3.47 -7.35
CA VAL A 235 -13.76 3.62 -7.06
C VAL A 235 -14.46 3.81 -8.37
N LEU A 236 -15.27 2.83 -8.76
CA LEU A 236 -16.07 2.85 -9.96
C LEU A 236 -17.52 3.20 -9.61
N LYS A 237 -18.11 4.13 -10.34
CA LYS A 237 -19.53 4.52 -10.16
C LYS A 237 -20.26 4.45 -11.48
N LYS A 238 -21.45 3.85 -11.49
CA LYS A 238 -22.25 3.54 -12.71
C LYS A 238 -22.45 4.74 -13.64
N ASP A 239 -22.62 5.94 -13.08
CA ASP A 239 -22.87 7.18 -13.84
C ASP A 239 -21.67 8.16 -13.82
N SER A 240 -20.45 7.66 -13.61
CA SER A 240 -19.23 8.49 -13.53
C SER A 240 -18.72 9.05 -14.85
N ALA A 241 -19.21 8.55 -15.99
CA ALA A 241 -18.67 8.88 -17.32
C ALA A 241 -18.73 10.39 -17.67
N GLN A 242 -19.52 11.18 -16.93
CA GLN A 242 -19.67 12.63 -17.12
C GLN A 242 -18.77 13.47 -16.20
N TYR A 243 -18.03 12.86 -15.28
CA TYR A 243 -17.28 13.56 -14.25
C TYR A 243 -15.77 13.35 -14.40
N SER A 244 -15.01 14.37 -13.98
CA SER A 244 -13.57 14.30 -13.81
C SER A 244 -13.17 13.21 -12.82
N ILE A 245 -12.15 12.41 -13.15
CA ILE A 245 -11.58 11.44 -12.20
C ILE A 245 -10.92 12.20 -11.06
N LYS A 246 -11.31 11.87 -9.83
CA LYS A 246 -10.67 12.40 -8.62
C LYS A 246 -9.45 11.55 -8.25
N LEU A 247 -8.31 12.19 -8.05
CA LEU A 247 -7.08 11.56 -7.61
C LEU A 247 -6.84 11.89 -6.15
N VAL A 248 -6.49 10.88 -5.35
CA VAL A 248 -6.24 11.04 -3.92
C VAL A 248 -4.93 10.36 -3.53
N ALA A 249 -3.99 11.13 -2.99
CA ALA A 249 -2.76 10.61 -2.40
C ALA A 249 -2.88 10.62 -0.88
N VAL A 250 -2.74 9.45 -0.26
CA VAL A 250 -2.79 9.29 1.21
C VAL A 250 -1.49 8.65 1.69
N ASN A 251 -0.92 9.17 2.78
CA ASN A 251 0.23 8.57 3.41
C ASN A 251 0.01 8.38 4.92
N LEU A 252 -0.58 7.23 5.25
CA LEU A 252 -0.92 6.84 6.61
C LEU A 252 0.33 6.69 7.49
N GLU A 253 0.16 6.88 8.80
CA GLU A 253 1.24 6.77 9.79
C GLU A 253 2.47 7.61 9.44
N SER A 254 2.27 8.82 8.92
CA SER A 254 3.35 9.73 8.52
C SER A 254 3.08 11.17 8.99
N ASN A 255 4.13 12.01 8.97
CA ASN A 255 4.03 13.43 9.31
C ASN A 255 3.25 14.27 8.27
N TYR A 256 2.80 13.66 7.17
CA TYR A 256 2.04 14.31 6.10
C TYR A 256 0.87 13.40 5.71
N ALA A 257 0.11 12.96 6.73
CA ALA A 257 -1.02 12.05 6.58
C ALA A 257 -2.29 12.69 6.00
N THR A 258 -2.39 14.03 6.00
CA THR A 258 -3.50 14.73 5.36
C THR A 258 -3.58 14.35 3.88
N PRO A 259 -4.72 13.80 3.41
CA PRO A 259 -4.88 13.45 2.00
C PRO A 259 -4.71 14.65 1.07
N VAL A 260 -3.97 14.45 -0.02
CA VAL A 260 -3.90 15.42 -1.12
C VAL A 260 -4.87 14.98 -2.20
N THR A 261 -5.78 15.86 -2.57
CA THR A 261 -6.84 15.58 -3.56
C THR A 261 -6.75 16.57 -4.72
N LEU A 262 -6.95 16.07 -5.94
CA LEU A 262 -7.03 16.87 -7.15
C LEU A 262 -7.90 16.16 -8.20
N ASN A 263 -8.36 16.90 -9.20
CA ASN A 263 -8.97 16.33 -10.39
C ASN A 263 -7.90 15.97 -11.43
N PHE A 264 -8.12 14.90 -12.19
CA PHE A 264 -7.21 14.42 -13.21
C PHE A 264 -6.91 15.47 -14.29
N GLU A 265 -7.90 16.29 -14.67
CA GLU A 265 -7.79 17.38 -15.64
C GLU A 265 -6.87 18.49 -15.13
N ALA A 266 -6.93 18.80 -13.84
CA ALA A 266 -6.04 19.81 -13.24
C ALA A 266 -4.56 19.43 -13.42
N GLN A 267 -4.24 18.14 -13.42
CA GLN A 267 -2.90 17.66 -13.74
C GLN A 267 -2.55 17.83 -15.23
N ASN A 268 -3.50 17.67 -16.15
CA ASN A 268 -3.28 17.86 -17.59
C ASN A 268 -3.13 19.34 -17.97
N GLU A 269 -3.79 20.23 -17.24
CA GLU A 269 -3.71 21.68 -17.43
C GLU A 269 -2.48 22.31 -16.76
N SER A 270 -1.84 21.58 -15.84
CA SER A 270 -0.66 22.06 -15.12
C SER A 270 0.62 21.92 -15.92
N PHE A 271 1.56 22.85 -15.69
CA PHE A 271 2.91 22.82 -16.24
C PHE A 271 3.96 22.87 -15.12
N SER A 272 5.13 22.29 -15.40
CA SER A 272 6.29 22.44 -14.51
C SER A 272 7.10 23.67 -14.90
N ALA A 273 7.29 24.60 -13.97
CA ALA A 273 8.40 25.56 -14.07
C ALA A 273 9.71 24.85 -13.71
N PHE A 274 10.83 25.30 -14.29
CA PHE A 274 12.15 24.70 -14.03
C PHE A 274 13.14 25.75 -13.54
N ALA A 275 13.98 25.35 -12.59
CA ALA A 275 15.03 26.20 -12.05
C ALA A 275 16.22 25.41 -11.53
N GLU A 276 17.35 26.12 -11.41
CA GLU A 276 18.52 25.66 -10.68
C GLU A 276 18.20 25.53 -9.17
N PRO A 277 18.94 24.69 -8.41
CA PRO A 277 18.68 24.52 -6.97
C PRO A 277 18.75 25.85 -6.19
N SER A 278 17.70 26.14 -5.43
CA SER A 278 17.55 27.34 -4.60
C SER A 278 17.81 27.02 -3.11
N MET A 279 17.15 27.68 -2.14
CA MET A 279 17.37 27.53 -0.70
C MET A 279 16.75 26.26 -0.12
N TYR A 280 15.59 25.84 -0.63
CA TYR A 280 14.86 24.68 -0.14
C TYR A 280 14.69 23.63 -1.23
N LEU A 281 14.74 22.36 -0.83
CA LEU A 281 14.51 21.20 -1.68
C LEU A 281 13.29 20.43 -1.17
N TYR A 282 12.43 20.02 -2.08
CA TYR A 282 11.20 19.29 -1.79
C TYR A 282 11.21 17.97 -2.55
N GLU A 283 10.92 16.91 -1.83
CA GLU A 283 10.70 15.59 -2.41
C GLU A 283 9.29 15.11 -2.05
N PRO A 284 8.39 14.92 -3.04
CA PRO A 284 7.02 14.48 -2.79
C PRO A 284 6.99 13.12 -2.09
N ASN A 285 5.91 12.89 -1.33
CA ASN A 285 5.65 11.58 -0.78
C ASN A 285 5.44 10.51 -1.86
N ALA A 286 5.58 9.24 -1.47
CA ALA A 286 5.47 8.12 -2.40
C ALA A 286 4.10 8.02 -3.10
N ALA A 287 3.02 8.41 -2.43
CA ALA A 287 1.68 8.37 -3.01
C ALA A 287 1.51 9.39 -4.15
N LEU A 288 2.01 10.62 -3.96
CA LEU A 288 2.05 11.66 -4.99
C LEU A 288 2.95 11.27 -6.16
N LEU A 289 4.11 10.66 -5.88
CA LEU A 289 5.00 10.16 -6.94
C LEU A 289 4.31 9.07 -7.78
N LYS A 290 3.55 8.18 -7.13
CA LYS A 290 2.83 7.11 -7.82
C LYS A 290 1.62 7.62 -8.61
N LEU A 291 0.93 8.66 -8.14
CA LEU A 291 -0.10 9.35 -8.93
C LEU A 291 0.45 9.98 -10.22
N GLY A 292 1.75 10.29 -10.26
CA GLY A 292 2.36 10.91 -11.44
C GLY A 292 2.02 12.39 -11.64
N VAL A 293 1.51 13.06 -10.60
CA VAL A 293 0.98 14.43 -10.65
C VAL A 293 2.07 15.51 -10.60
N PHE A 294 3.14 15.31 -11.39
CA PHE A 294 4.37 16.08 -11.26
C PHE A 294 4.24 17.54 -11.66
N ASN A 295 3.44 17.82 -12.69
CA ASN A 295 3.22 19.20 -13.14
C ASN A 295 2.32 19.94 -12.18
N TRP A 296 1.27 19.28 -11.71
CA TRP A 296 0.36 19.83 -10.72
C TRP A 296 1.08 20.23 -9.44
N ILE A 297 2.05 19.43 -8.96
CA ILE A 297 2.87 19.80 -7.80
C ILE A 297 3.57 21.16 -8.02
N SER A 298 4.15 21.37 -9.20
CA SER A 298 4.84 22.63 -9.52
C SER A 298 3.86 23.80 -9.56
N THR A 299 2.74 23.66 -10.28
CA THR A 299 1.73 24.72 -10.42
C THR A 299 1.04 25.03 -9.09
N HIS A 300 0.55 24.02 -8.38
CA HIS A 300 -0.26 24.17 -7.17
C HIS A 300 0.53 24.72 -5.97
N TYR A 301 1.76 24.24 -5.77
CA TYR A 301 2.61 24.70 -4.66
C TYR A 301 3.52 25.87 -5.05
N HIS A 302 3.44 26.36 -6.29
CA HIS A 302 4.33 27.39 -6.84
C HIS A 302 5.82 27.04 -6.65
N LEU A 303 6.17 25.79 -6.94
CA LEU A 303 7.53 25.27 -6.83
C LEU A 303 8.13 25.04 -8.20
N GLU A 304 9.44 25.24 -8.32
CA GLU A 304 10.18 24.99 -9.56
C GLU A 304 10.82 23.61 -9.51
N LYS A 305 10.77 22.86 -10.60
CA LYS A 305 11.31 21.50 -10.69
C LYS A 305 12.76 21.54 -11.16
N LEU A 306 13.61 20.67 -10.63
CA LEU A 306 15.03 20.65 -11.02
C LEU A 306 15.27 20.13 -12.44
N ALA A 307 14.45 19.18 -12.89
CA ALA A 307 14.43 18.64 -14.25
C ALA A 307 13.17 17.77 -14.47
N PRO A 308 12.77 17.47 -15.72
CA PRO A 308 11.58 16.68 -16.02
C PRO A 308 11.49 15.33 -15.29
N ASN A 309 12.59 14.59 -15.18
CA ASN A 309 12.61 13.24 -14.59
C ASN A 309 13.18 13.19 -13.17
N SER A 310 13.59 14.33 -12.61
CA SER A 310 14.20 14.37 -11.27
C SER A 310 13.15 14.31 -10.16
N HIS A 311 11.92 14.77 -10.43
CA HIS A 311 10.81 14.80 -9.45
C HIS A 311 11.22 15.40 -8.09
N LEU A 312 12.15 16.36 -8.15
CA LEU A 312 12.62 17.19 -7.05
C LEU A 312 12.26 18.63 -7.38
N TYR A 313 11.80 19.36 -6.37
CA TYR A 313 11.36 20.74 -6.53
C TYR A 313 12.14 21.66 -5.60
N THR A 314 12.16 22.95 -5.89
CA THR A 314 12.93 23.95 -5.15
C THR A 314 12.20 25.28 -5.09
N SER A 315 12.56 26.09 -4.08
CA SER A 315 12.08 27.46 -3.92
C SER A 315 12.98 28.24 -2.94
N ASP A 316 12.92 29.57 -3.00
CA ASP A 316 13.62 30.44 -2.05
C ASP A 316 12.92 30.48 -0.67
N LYS A 317 11.61 30.24 -0.63
CA LYS A 317 10.79 30.30 0.58
C LYS A 317 10.35 28.90 1.02
N LYS A 318 10.54 28.57 2.30
CA LYS A 318 10.00 27.33 2.88
C LYS A 318 8.47 27.37 2.82
N ILE A 319 7.86 26.29 2.33
CA ILE A 319 6.42 26.08 2.39
C ILE A 319 6.08 24.77 3.13
N GLU A 320 4.83 24.64 3.56
CA GLU A 320 4.28 23.35 3.95
C GLU A 320 4.09 22.48 2.71
N PHE A 321 4.53 21.23 2.79
CA PHE A 321 4.59 20.35 1.63
C PHE A 321 4.32 18.90 2.02
N PRO A 322 3.49 18.17 1.27
CA PRO A 322 3.15 16.77 1.53
C PRO A 322 4.30 15.83 1.14
N GLY A 323 5.44 15.96 1.80
CA GLY A 323 6.66 15.23 1.50
C GLY A 323 7.82 15.66 2.39
N ARG A 324 9.04 15.34 1.96
CA ARG A 324 10.24 15.70 2.72
C ARG A 324 10.74 17.08 2.27
N VAL A 325 11.00 17.96 3.24
CA VAL A 325 11.54 19.30 3.00
C VAL A 325 12.96 19.39 3.56
N PHE A 326 13.87 19.96 2.78
CA PHE A 326 15.26 20.13 3.15
C PHE A 326 15.73 21.56 2.90
N LYS A 327 16.69 22.01 3.70
CA LYS A 327 17.46 23.23 3.39
C LYS A 327 18.72 22.84 2.64
N ILE A 328 18.91 23.39 1.45
CA ILE A 328 20.13 23.21 0.65
C ILE A 328 21.25 24.02 1.30
N LYS A 329 22.37 23.35 1.60
CA LYS A 329 23.58 23.96 2.17
C LYS A 329 24.63 24.22 1.11
N ALA A 330 24.71 23.34 0.12
CA ALA A 330 25.61 23.49 -1.02
C ALA A 330 25.11 22.68 -2.21
N THR A 331 25.33 23.23 -3.41
CA THR A 331 25.18 22.53 -4.69
C THR A 331 26.57 22.28 -5.25
N VAL A 332 26.96 21.02 -5.41
CA VAL A 332 28.31 20.63 -5.83
C VAL A 332 28.23 19.94 -7.19
N PRO A 333 28.96 20.40 -8.21
CA PRO A 333 29.07 19.67 -9.47
C PRO A 333 29.54 18.23 -9.26
N TYR A 334 29.01 17.30 -10.05
CA TYR A 334 29.38 15.90 -9.88
C TYR A 334 30.84 15.62 -10.31
N SER A 335 31.74 15.63 -9.33
CA SER A 335 33.16 15.34 -9.49
C SER A 335 33.62 14.34 -8.45
N LYS A 336 34.18 13.21 -8.89
CA LYS A 336 34.69 12.18 -7.98
C LYS A 336 35.72 12.74 -6.99
N LYS A 337 36.56 13.67 -7.45
CA LYS A 337 37.64 14.30 -6.67
C LYS A 337 37.09 15.26 -5.62
N GLU A 338 36.17 16.14 -6.00
CA GLU A 338 35.62 17.17 -5.09
C GLU A 338 34.70 16.53 -4.05
N ILE A 339 33.76 15.68 -4.50
CA ILE A 339 32.83 14.99 -3.61
C ILE A 339 33.57 14.03 -2.67
N GLY A 340 34.58 13.32 -3.19
CA GLY A 340 35.42 12.43 -2.37
C GLY A 340 36.12 13.16 -1.21
N LYS A 341 36.57 14.40 -1.42
CA LYS A 341 37.14 15.23 -0.34
C LYS A 341 36.10 15.64 0.69
N LEU A 342 34.88 15.95 0.24
CA LEU A 342 33.80 16.42 1.12
C LEU A 342 33.21 15.31 2.00
N LEU A 343 33.17 14.07 1.51
CA LEU A 343 32.34 13.00 2.08
C LEU A 343 33.09 11.83 2.74
N LYS A 344 34.40 11.69 2.52
CA LYS A 344 35.16 10.52 3.01
C LYS A 344 34.94 10.28 4.50
N ASN A 345 34.46 9.09 4.85
CA ASN A 345 34.17 8.64 6.22
C ASN A 345 33.12 9.48 6.98
N LYS A 346 32.30 10.26 6.28
CA LYS A 346 31.17 10.98 6.90
C LYS A 346 29.91 10.13 6.90
N LYS A 347 29.02 10.39 7.87
CA LYS A 347 27.68 9.84 7.91
C LYS A 347 26.74 10.71 7.07
N ALA A 348 26.03 10.10 6.13
CA ALA A 348 24.95 10.76 5.41
C ALA A 348 23.93 9.76 4.84
N HIS A 349 22.70 10.24 4.70
CA HIS A 349 21.68 9.60 3.88
C HIS A 349 21.88 9.98 2.40
N ILE A 350 21.84 8.99 1.50
CA ILE A 350 22.01 9.22 0.05
C ILE A 350 20.70 8.91 -0.67
N THR A 351 20.22 9.85 -1.48
CA THR A 351 19.08 9.68 -2.39
C THR A 351 19.51 9.97 -3.82
N THR A 352 19.03 9.16 -4.78
CA THR A 352 19.27 9.35 -6.21
C THR A 352 17.96 9.62 -6.93
N ARG A 353 17.95 10.65 -7.80
CA ARG A 353 16.80 11.05 -8.60
C ARG A 353 17.27 11.47 -9.98
N ASN A 354 16.87 10.76 -11.03
CA ASN A 354 17.40 10.97 -12.38
C ASN A 354 18.94 11.03 -12.41
N PHE A 355 19.57 9.95 -11.94
CA PHE A 355 21.02 9.89 -11.79
C PHE A 355 21.56 8.53 -12.25
N LYS A 356 22.75 8.55 -12.84
CA LYS A 356 23.38 7.40 -13.51
C LYS A 356 23.86 6.27 -12.58
N GLU A 357 24.01 6.54 -11.29
CA GLU A 357 24.51 5.60 -10.29
C GLU A 357 23.47 5.45 -9.17
N SER A 358 23.36 4.25 -8.60
CA SER A 358 22.46 3.98 -7.48
C SER A 358 23.00 4.52 -6.15
N ALA A 359 22.12 4.76 -5.19
CA ALA A 359 22.53 5.19 -3.85
C ALA A 359 23.55 4.22 -3.17
N PRO A 360 23.38 2.88 -3.24
CA PRO A 360 24.40 1.94 -2.74
C PRO A 360 25.75 2.06 -3.45
N ALA A 361 25.75 2.22 -4.78
CA ALA A 361 26.98 2.39 -5.55
C ALA A 361 27.73 3.66 -5.15
N LEU A 362 27.02 4.79 -5.02
CA LEU A 362 27.58 6.06 -4.57
C LEU A 362 28.10 5.98 -3.13
N ARG A 363 27.38 5.29 -2.24
CA ARG A 363 27.79 5.06 -0.86
C ARG A 363 29.14 4.36 -0.77
N SER A 364 29.28 3.26 -1.51
CA SER A 364 30.54 2.50 -1.60
C SER A 364 31.65 3.35 -2.22
N LYS A 365 31.37 4.01 -3.34
CA LYS A 365 32.32 4.84 -4.09
C LYS A 365 32.92 5.98 -3.28
N PHE A 366 32.10 6.65 -2.47
CA PHE A 366 32.52 7.80 -1.66
C PHE A 366 32.82 7.46 -0.20
N LYS A 367 32.73 6.17 0.18
CA LYS A 367 32.98 5.67 1.54
C LYS A 367 32.15 6.44 2.59
N VAL A 368 30.85 6.56 2.31
CA VAL A 368 29.89 7.25 3.18
C VAL A 368 29.24 6.24 4.11
N LEU A 369 29.29 6.52 5.41
CA LEU A 369 28.59 5.74 6.43
C LEU A 369 27.10 6.10 6.43
N ASP A 370 26.24 5.18 6.82
CA ASP A 370 24.80 5.46 6.88
C ASP A 370 24.40 6.26 8.13
N GLY A 371 23.32 7.02 8.02
CA GLY A 371 22.76 7.86 9.09
C GLY A 371 23.31 9.28 9.18
N GLY A 372 23.06 9.94 10.31
CA GLY A 372 23.41 11.32 10.59
C GLY A 372 22.42 12.35 10.01
N ASP A 373 22.68 13.63 10.22
CA ASP A 373 21.74 14.71 9.87
C ASP A 373 21.94 15.29 8.46
N THR A 374 22.89 14.71 7.71
CA THR A 374 23.23 15.13 6.36
C THR A 374 22.47 14.29 5.33
N TYR A 375 21.81 14.97 4.40
CA TYR A 375 21.10 14.35 3.29
C TYR A 375 21.73 14.79 1.97
N LEU A 376 22.18 13.81 1.19
CA LEU A 376 22.82 14.01 -0.09
C LEU A 376 21.88 13.57 -1.20
N PHE A 377 21.51 14.51 -2.06
CA PHE A 377 20.73 14.22 -3.27
C PHE A 377 21.63 14.27 -4.48
N PHE A 378 21.78 13.14 -5.16
CA PHE A 378 22.44 13.07 -6.45
C PHE A 378 21.38 13.13 -7.54
N THR A 379 21.44 14.17 -8.37
CA THR A 379 20.43 14.42 -9.40
C THR A 379 21.02 15.07 -10.64
N THR A 380 20.23 15.11 -11.70
CA THR A 380 20.56 15.79 -12.96
C THR A 380 19.61 16.96 -13.13
N LEU A 381 20.17 18.13 -13.43
CA LEU A 381 19.42 19.37 -13.66
C LEU A 381 18.91 19.44 -15.10
N GLU A 382 18.02 20.39 -15.39
CA GLU A 382 17.46 20.61 -16.72
C GLU A 382 18.54 20.80 -17.80
N ASN A 383 19.63 21.49 -17.47
CA ASN A 383 20.78 21.68 -18.36
C ASN A 383 21.69 20.42 -18.50
N ASN A 384 21.22 19.25 -18.10
CA ASN A 384 21.91 17.96 -18.09
C ASN A 384 23.17 17.88 -17.19
N LYS A 385 23.41 18.88 -16.33
CA LYS A 385 24.51 18.80 -15.36
C LYS A 385 24.11 17.90 -14.20
N SER A 386 24.94 16.90 -13.94
CA SER A 386 24.87 16.08 -12.72
C SER A 386 25.42 16.85 -11.53
N VAL A 387 24.68 16.90 -10.43
CA VAL A 387 25.05 17.58 -9.19
C VAL A 387 24.80 16.71 -7.95
N MET A 388 25.47 17.07 -6.86
CA MET A 388 25.18 16.61 -5.51
C MET A 388 24.68 17.81 -4.68
N LEU A 389 23.46 17.73 -4.17
CA LEU A 389 22.91 18.68 -3.22
C LEU A 389 23.20 18.19 -1.81
N ASN A 390 23.94 18.98 -1.04
CA ASN A 390 24.16 18.75 0.38
C ASN A 390 23.08 19.48 1.18
N CYS A 391 22.25 18.74 1.89
CA CYS A 391 21.07 19.28 2.54
C CYS A 391 20.98 18.86 4.01
N SER A 392 20.26 19.66 4.81
CA SER A 392 19.79 19.27 6.14
C SER A 392 18.26 19.12 6.12
N LYS A 393 17.74 18.02 6.64
CA LYS A 393 16.29 17.82 6.74
C LYS A 393 15.69 18.84 7.70
N LEU A 394 14.57 19.43 7.29
CA LEU A 394 13.78 20.28 8.18
C LEU A 394 12.72 19.38 8.83
N THR A 395 12.59 19.51 10.14
CA THR A 395 11.51 18.88 10.90
C THR A 395 10.18 19.54 10.61
#